data_AF-A0A9P9NGE2-F1
#
_entry.id   AF-A0A9P9NGE2-F1
#
_cell.length_a   1.000
_cell.length_b   1.000
_cell.length_c   1.000
_cell.angle_alpha   90.00
_cell.angle_beta   90.00
_cell.angle_gamma   90.00
#
_symmetry.space_group_name_H-M   'P 1'
#
loop_
_entity.id
_entity.type
_entity.pdbx_description
1 polymer ?
#
loop_
_entity_poly.entity_id
_entity_poly.type
_entity_poly.pdbx_seq_one_letter_code
_entity_poly.pdbx_strand_id
1 'polypeptide(L)'
;MQLLTSFSATVALFAGSALAANFTGDILNGVPVIHDLNLADVPAQTVSRYYLRAGELNGGHPVHIPVMVARGTPESLENGKKLSLSAAIHGDELNGIRVVQRIFEQLKGQVATLNGTVIGIPTVNPMGIYLNQRNYFTSGASGFFTNVNRVFPGTAASDGGSGPRLLAYNIWNDIWGNTSQVDVGIDLHTPSSGGDTSLWCYADFRLPYVERLAKLLQPDTLKIDPGEPGSIETTFIDYKIPSITVEMGQAKVWNNSLIDRTVDFVNRVLVDLSIVPS
;
A
#
# COMPACT_ATOMS: atom_id res chain seq x y z
N MET A 1 38.58 58.38 25.64
CA MET A 1 37.39 58.27 24.76
C MET A 1 37.55 56.98 23.96
N GLN A 2 37.03 55.87 24.48
CA GLN A 2 37.17 54.52 23.91
C GLN A 2 36.18 54.35 22.74
N LEU A 3 36.67 53.96 21.58
CA LEU A 3 35.86 53.53 20.44
C LEU A 3 35.61 52.02 20.58
N LEU A 4 34.35 51.65 20.84
CA LEU A 4 33.86 50.28 20.80
C LEU A 4 33.60 49.88 19.34
N THR A 5 34.35 48.91 18.83
CA THR A 5 34.05 48.22 17.58
C THR A 5 33.10 47.06 17.86
N SER A 6 31.88 47.14 17.34
CA SER A 6 30.89 46.06 17.35
C SER A 6 31.17 45.06 16.23
N PHE A 7 31.43 43.80 16.60
CA PHE A 7 31.44 42.66 15.68
C PHE A 7 29.99 42.19 15.46
N SER A 8 29.46 42.35 14.24
CA SER A 8 28.22 41.68 13.83
C SER A 8 28.56 40.28 13.34
N ALA A 9 28.15 39.27 14.11
CA ALA A 9 28.17 37.88 13.68
C ALA A 9 26.91 37.59 12.83
N THR A 10 27.10 37.44 11.52
CA THR A 10 26.03 37.02 10.61
C THR A 10 25.79 35.52 10.79
N VAL A 11 24.70 35.15 11.45
CA VAL A 11 24.22 33.76 11.47
C VAL A 11 23.60 33.46 10.11
N ALA A 12 24.28 32.65 9.31
CA ALA A 12 23.70 32.08 8.10
C ALA A 12 22.68 31.00 8.50
N LEU A 13 21.39 31.32 8.41
CA LEU A 13 20.32 30.35 8.45
C LEU A 13 20.32 29.58 7.13
N PHE A 14 20.77 28.32 7.16
CA PHE A 14 20.47 27.36 6.12
C PHE A 14 18.98 27.01 6.20
N ALA A 15 18.15 27.72 5.44
CA ALA A 15 16.78 27.31 5.16
C ALA A 15 16.84 26.18 4.11
N GLY A 16 17.01 24.94 4.58
CA GLY A 16 16.61 23.79 3.78
C GLY A 16 15.09 23.80 3.68
N SER A 17 14.56 24.04 2.49
CA SER A 17 13.14 23.87 2.20
C SER A 17 12.80 22.38 2.26
N ALA A 18 12.54 21.87 3.46
CA ALA A 18 11.78 20.65 3.60
C ALA A 18 10.38 20.97 3.07
N LEU A 19 10.03 20.45 1.89
CA LEU A 19 8.62 20.32 1.55
C LEU A 19 8.03 19.44 2.65
N ALA A 20 7.25 20.07 3.54
CA ALA A 20 6.59 19.34 4.60
C ALA A 20 5.64 18.35 3.92
N ALA A 21 5.65 17.09 4.34
CA ALA A 21 4.64 16.13 3.93
C ALA A 21 3.25 16.78 4.07
N ASN A 22 2.34 16.48 3.13
CA ASN A 22 1.03 17.12 3.07
C ASN A 22 0.10 16.63 4.19
N PHE A 23 0.42 17.03 5.43
CA PHE A 23 -0.31 16.65 6.64
C PHE A 23 -1.61 17.43 6.75
N THR A 24 -2.66 16.75 7.18
CA THR A 24 -3.96 17.37 7.51
C THR A 24 -3.92 18.18 8.82
N GLY A 25 -2.91 17.94 9.66
CA GLY A 25 -2.82 18.42 11.05
C GLY A 25 -3.34 17.44 12.09
N ASP A 26 -4.10 16.40 11.68
CA ASP A 26 -4.64 15.40 12.60
C ASP A 26 -3.58 14.36 13.01
N ILE A 27 -3.72 13.83 14.23
CA ILE A 27 -2.92 12.73 14.77
C ILE A 27 -3.87 11.69 15.38
N LEU A 28 -3.85 10.46 14.86
CA LEU A 28 -4.68 9.35 15.34
C LEU A 28 -3.80 8.29 16.00
N ASN A 29 -4.00 8.06 17.30
CA ASN A 29 -3.19 7.10 18.08
C ASN A 29 -1.67 7.33 17.94
N GLY A 30 -1.25 8.60 17.91
CA GLY A 30 0.16 8.98 17.72
C GLY A 30 0.67 8.87 16.29
N VAL A 31 -0.18 8.54 15.32
CA VAL A 31 0.17 8.43 13.89
C VAL A 31 -0.38 9.65 13.14
N PRO A 32 0.46 10.38 12.39
CA PRO A 32 0.01 11.56 11.65
C PRO A 32 -0.89 11.19 10.48
N VAL A 33 -1.83 12.09 10.15
CA VAL A 33 -2.76 11.94 9.03
C VAL A 33 -2.34 12.82 7.86
N ILE A 34 -2.24 12.23 6.67
CA ILE A 34 -1.80 12.85 5.42
C ILE A 34 -2.97 12.98 4.42
N HIS A 35 -2.89 14.01 3.57
CA HIS A 35 -3.74 14.17 2.38
C HIS A 35 -3.26 13.26 1.24
N ASP A 36 -1.94 13.18 1.05
CA ASP A 36 -1.29 12.32 0.08
C ASP A 36 0.08 11.87 0.60
N LEU A 37 0.56 10.76 0.05
CA LEU A 37 1.88 10.23 0.29
C LEU A 37 2.82 10.74 -0.80
N ASN A 38 3.86 11.45 -0.40
CA ASN A 38 5.03 11.71 -1.23
C ASN A 38 6.24 11.02 -0.59
N LEU A 39 6.83 10.05 -1.29
CA LEU A 39 7.97 9.29 -0.77
C LEU A 39 9.20 10.16 -0.46
N ALA A 40 9.34 11.32 -1.11
CA ALA A 40 10.42 12.27 -0.84
C ALA A 40 10.36 12.83 0.59
N ASP A 41 9.15 12.96 1.14
CA ASP A 41 8.89 13.57 2.45
C ASP A 41 8.92 12.54 3.60
N VAL A 42 8.94 11.24 3.27
CA VAL A 42 9.09 10.17 4.26
C VAL A 42 10.53 10.14 4.76
N PRO A 43 10.82 10.17 6.07
CA PRO A 43 12.19 10.11 6.57
C PRO A 43 12.95 8.88 6.06
N ALA A 44 14.15 9.11 5.51
CA ALA A 44 15.03 8.03 5.08
C ALA A 44 15.44 7.13 6.25
N GLN A 45 15.72 5.87 5.96
CA GLN A 45 16.17 4.86 6.91
C GLN A 45 15.20 4.68 8.10
N THR A 46 13.90 4.78 7.83
CA THR A 46 12.86 4.55 8.84
C THR A 46 11.71 3.72 8.30
N VAL A 47 11.02 3.06 9.23
CA VAL A 47 9.66 2.58 9.01
C VAL A 47 8.71 3.62 9.58
N SER A 48 8.09 4.39 8.67
CA SER A 48 7.10 5.41 9.00
C SER A 48 5.69 4.85 8.90
N ARG A 49 4.77 5.43 9.68
CA ARG A 49 3.34 5.09 9.66
C ARG A 49 2.54 6.37 9.47
N TYR A 50 1.49 6.27 8.67
CA TYR A 50 0.56 7.36 8.38
C TYR A 50 -0.87 6.83 8.34
N TYR A 51 -1.83 7.73 8.44
CA TYR A 51 -3.19 7.50 7.95
C TYR A 51 -3.43 8.39 6.74
N LEU A 52 -3.86 7.83 5.61
CA LEU A 52 -4.44 8.62 4.53
C LEU A 52 -5.88 9.00 4.90
N ARG A 53 -6.24 10.28 4.82
CA ARG A 53 -7.65 10.70 4.82
C ARG A 53 -8.25 10.47 3.43
N ALA A 54 -8.76 9.26 3.21
CA ALA A 54 -9.17 8.77 1.90
C ALA A 54 -10.59 9.19 1.47
N GLY A 55 -11.27 10.01 2.27
CA GLY A 55 -12.61 10.51 1.98
C GLY A 55 -13.42 10.72 3.26
N GLU A 56 -14.73 10.89 3.10
CA GLU A 56 -15.68 11.09 4.20
C GLU A 56 -16.95 10.26 3.99
N LEU A 57 -17.51 9.75 5.07
CA LEU A 57 -18.84 9.15 5.11
C LEU A 57 -19.91 10.24 5.20
N ASN A 58 -21.18 9.83 5.03
CA ASN A 58 -22.33 10.67 5.29
C ASN A 58 -22.22 11.33 6.69
N GLY A 59 -22.47 12.63 6.76
CA GLY A 59 -22.34 13.41 7.99
C GLY A 59 -20.93 13.91 8.32
N GLY A 60 -19.96 13.80 7.39
CA GLY A 60 -18.64 14.42 7.51
C GLY A 60 -17.63 13.61 8.34
N HIS A 61 -17.86 12.30 8.53
CA HIS A 61 -16.93 11.45 9.27
C HIS A 61 -15.78 11.02 8.36
N PRO A 62 -14.51 11.35 8.67
CA PRO A 62 -13.39 11.00 7.81
C PRO A 62 -13.12 9.49 7.80
N VAL A 63 -12.81 8.96 6.61
CA VAL A 63 -12.36 7.58 6.39
C VAL A 63 -10.84 7.57 6.31
N HIS A 64 -10.21 6.78 7.18
CA HIS A 64 -8.77 6.69 7.27
C HIS A 64 -8.25 5.33 6.81
N ILE A 65 -7.18 5.32 6.02
CA ILE A 65 -6.47 4.11 5.59
C ILE A 65 -5.09 4.10 6.24
N PRO A 66 -4.72 3.06 7.01
CA PRO A 66 -3.38 2.95 7.54
C PRO A 66 -2.39 2.67 6.41
N VAL A 67 -1.32 3.45 6.36
CA VAL A 67 -0.22 3.31 5.40
C VAL A 67 1.08 3.16 6.18
N MET A 68 1.89 2.20 5.78
CA MET A 68 3.23 1.97 6.32
C MET A 68 4.24 2.18 5.21
N VAL A 69 5.36 2.85 5.49
CA VAL A 69 6.42 3.08 4.50
C VAL A 69 7.77 2.73 5.10
N ALA A 70 8.46 1.76 4.50
CA ALA A 70 9.83 1.43 4.84
C ALA A 70 10.73 2.04 3.76
N ARG A 71 11.37 3.16 4.08
CA ARG A 71 12.26 3.86 3.17
C ARG A 71 13.71 3.54 3.51
N GLY A 72 14.48 3.21 2.49
CA GLY A 72 15.92 2.99 2.57
C GLY A 72 16.74 4.26 2.73
N THR A 73 17.98 4.22 2.26
CA THR A 73 18.89 5.39 2.28
C THR A 73 18.33 6.57 1.49
N PRO A 74 18.83 7.80 1.67
CA PRO A 74 18.37 8.95 0.89
C PRO A 74 18.35 8.71 -0.63
N GLU A 75 19.40 8.05 -1.15
CA GLU A 75 19.60 7.73 -2.57
C GLU A 75 18.59 6.71 -3.09
N SER A 76 17.99 5.91 -2.18
CA SER A 76 17.11 4.79 -2.50
C SER A 76 15.85 5.18 -3.28
N LEU A 77 15.47 6.46 -3.27
CA LEU A 77 14.36 6.98 -4.08
C LEU A 77 14.70 7.12 -5.55
N GLU A 78 15.97 7.33 -5.88
CA GLU A 78 16.44 7.57 -7.24
C GLU A 78 16.92 6.29 -7.92
N ASN A 79 17.62 5.44 -7.18
CA ASN A 79 18.27 4.23 -7.71
C ASN A 79 17.59 2.91 -7.30
N GLY A 80 16.67 2.96 -6.32
CA GLY A 80 16.02 1.80 -5.74
C GLY A 80 14.62 1.55 -6.31
N LYS A 81 14.13 0.33 -6.10
CA LYS A 81 12.78 -0.08 -6.52
C LYS A 81 11.72 0.19 -5.47
N LYS A 82 10.49 0.42 -5.93
CA LYS A 82 9.32 0.69 -5.09
C LYS A 82 8.34 -0.46 -5.16
N LEU A 83 8.18 -1.19 -4.05
CA LEU A 83 7.24 -2.31 -3.93
C LEU A 83 5.99 -1.86 -3.18
N SER A 84 4.80 -2.14 -3.72
CA SER A 84 3.54 -2.00 -2.97
C SER A 84 3.02 -3.35 -2.52
N LEU A 85 2.62 -3.43 -1.24
CA LEU A 85 1.91 -4.54 -0.63
C LEU A 85 0.54 -4.03 -0.16
N SER A 86 -0.54 -4.49 -0.77
CA SER A 86 -1.91 -4.19 -0.34
C SER A 86 -2.59 -5.44 0.20
N ALA A 87 -3.50 -5.24 1.16
CA ALA A 87 -4.30 -6.31 1.73
C ALA A 87 -5.69 -5.79 2.09
N ALA A 88 -6.60 -6.73 2.34
CA ALA A 88 -7.94 -6.44 2.87
C ALA A 88 -8.69 -5.38 2.05
N ILE A 89 -8.61 -5.49 0.72
CA ILE A 89 -9.58 -4.84 -0.18
C ILE A 89 -10.97 -5.45 0.01
N HIS A 90 -11.02 -6.70 0.43
CA HIS A 90 -12.18 -7.31 1.03
C HIS A 90 -12.03 -7.44 2.54
N GLY A 91 -13.10 -7.15 3.28
CA GLY A 91 -13.04 -7.05 4.74
C GLY A 91 -13.07 -8.36 5.50
N ASP A 92 -13.26 -9.49 4.83
CA ASP A 92 -13.24 -10.83 5.40
C ASP A 92 -11.91 -11.57 5.15
N GLU A 93 -10.91 -10.89 4.59
CA GLU A 93 -9.62 -11.46 4.18
C GLU A 93 -8.49 -11.04 5.13
N LEU A 94 -8.27 -11.83 6.17
CA LEU A 94 -7.39 -11.45 7.28
C LEU A 94 -5.90 -11.70 6.98
N ASN A 95 -5.56 -12.80 6.30
CA ASN A 95 -4.19 -13.30 6.23
C ASN A 95 -3.19 -12.30 5.64
N GLY A 96 -3.57 -11.60 4.55
CA GLY A 96 -2.75 -10.57 3.91
C GLY A 96 -2.36 -9.43 4.86
N ILE A 97 -3.25 -9.05 5.79
CA ILE A 97 -2.99 -8.02 6.80
C ILE A 97 -1.76 -8.40 7.64
N ARG A 98 -1.68 -9.68 8.05
CA ARG A 98 -0.58 -10.17 8.89
C ARG A 98 0.72 -10.29 8.11
N VAL A 99 0.67 -10.65 6.83
CA VAL A 99 1.84 -10.65 5.94
C VAL A 99 2.44 -9.24 5.89
N VAL A 100 1.64 -8.21 5.58
CA VAL A 100 2.11 -6.81 5.54
C VAL A 100 2.74 -6.42 6.87
N GLN A 101 2.06 -6.66 7.99
CA GLN A 101 2.59 -6.32 9.32
C GLN A 101 3.93 -7.00 9.63
N ARG A 102 4.11 -8.28 9.26
CA ARG A 102 5.34 -9.03 9.52
C ARG A 102 6.50 -8.54 8.67
N ILE A 103 6.27 -8.26 7.40
CA ILE A 103 7.28 -7.68 6.51
C ILE A 103 7.76 -6.35 7.07
N PHE A 104 6.84 -5.47 7.49
CA PHE A 104 7.23 -4.19 8.07
C PHE A 104 7.92 -4.30 9.42
N GLU A 105 7.62 -5.31 10.24
CA GLU A 105 8.38 -5.59 11.46
C GLU A 105 9.81 -6.02 11.15
N GLN A 106 10.01 -6.87 10.13
CA GLN A 106 11.34 -7.31 9.68
C GLN A 106 12.15 -6.13 9.12
N LEU A 107 11.53 -5.29 8.28
CA LEU A 107 12.21 -4.18 7.63
C LEU A 107 12.72 -3.12 8.61
N LYS A 108 12.12 -2.96 9.80
CA LYS A 108 12.63 -2.03 10.83
C LYS A 108 14.12 -2.22 11.14
N GLY A 109 14.61 -3.47 11.13
CA GLY A 109 16.01 -3.78 11.36
C GLY A 109 16.91 -3.62 10.13
N GLN A 110 16.34 -3.34 8.95
CA GLN A 110 17.04 -3.35 7.66
C GLN A 110 16.99 -2.01 6.92
N VAL A 111 16.12 -1.07 7.33
CA VAL A 111 15.94 0.26 6.69
C VAL A 111 17.25 1.03 6.48
N ALA A 112 18.26 0.82 7.32
CA ALA A 112 19.56 1.45 7.17
C ALA A 112 20.30 1.06 5.88
N THR A 113 20.00 -0.11 5.32
CA THR A 113 20.68 -0.70 4.15
C THR A 113 19.75 -0.97 2.97
N LEU A 114 18.46 -0.63 3.05
CA LEU A 114 17.55 -0.86 1.93
C LEU A 114 17.91 0.04 0.74
N ASN A 115 17.89 -0.55 -0.46
CA ASN A 115 18.00 0.16 -1.72
C ASN A 115 16.65 0.19 -2.44
N GLY A 116 15.68 0.84 -1.81
CA GLY A 116 14.36 1.09 -2.37
C GLY A 116 13.39 1.58 -1.31
N THR A 117 12.10 1.38 -1.60
CA THR A 117 11.01 1.71 -0.71
C THR A 117 9.92 0.63 -0.76
N VAL A 118 9.37 0.28 0.39
CA VAL A 118 8.19 -0.60 0.47
C VAL A 118 7.01 0.20 1.03
N ILE A 119 5.89 0.20 0.30
CA ILE A 119 4.62 0.81 0.70
C ILE A 119 3.66 -0.32 1.11
N GLY A 120 3.18 -0.30 2.35
CA GLY A 120 2.26 -1.28 2.89
C GLY A 120 0.91 -0.66 3.19
N ILE A 121 -0.16 -1.27 2.70
CA ILE A 121 -1.55 -0.90 2.98
C ILE A 121 -2.24 -2.11 3.61
N PRO A 122 -2.20 -2.25 4.96
CA PRO A 122 -2.78 -3.40 5.63
C PRO A 122 -4.30 -3.52 5.47
N THR A 123 -5.00 -2.43 5.12
CA THR A 123 -6.43 -2.46 4.79
C THR A 123 -6.77 -1.42 3.74
N VAL A 124 -7.14 -1.88 2.55
CA VAL A 124 -7.66 -1.03 1.48
C VAL A 124 -9.13 -0.63 1.74
N ASN A 125 -9.92 -1.52 2.34
CA ASN A 125 -11.35 -1.32 2.59
C ASN A 125 -11.68 -1.31 4.10
N PRO A 126 -11.46 -0.19 4.80
CA PRO A 126 -11.70 -0.10 6.25
C PRO A 126 -13.18 -0.36 6.62
N MET A 127 -14.13 0.00 5.74
CA MET A 127 -15.56 -0.24 5.98
C MET A 127 -15.92 -1.73 5.94
N GLY A 128 -15.38 -2.46 4.96
CA GLY A 128 -15.54 -3.91 4.89
C GLY A 128 -14.94 -4.58 6.13
N ILE A 129 -13.72 -4.19 6.52
CA ILE A 129 -13.04 -4.72 7.69
C ILE A 129 -13.84 -4.48 8.97
N TYR A 130 -14.34 -3.27 9.17
CA TYR A 130 -15.14 -2.92 10.34
C TYR A 130 -16.37 -3.82 10.51
N LEU A 131 -16.99 -4.22 9.41
CA LEU A 131 -18.17 -5.11 9.41
C LEU A 131 -17.82 -6.60 9.26
N ASN A 132 -16.54 -6.94 9.07
CA ASN A 132 -16.10 -8.28 8.71
C ASN A 132 -16.88 -8.83 7.48
N GLN A 133 -17.00 -7.99 6.46
CA GLN A 133 -17.72 -8.25 5.21
C GLN A 133 -16.82 -8.02 4.00
N ARG A 134 -17.02 -8.84 2.96
CA ARG A 134 -16.24 -8.78 1.71
C ARG A 134 -16.27 -7.40 1.06
N ASN A 135 -17.44 -6.78 0.98
CA ASN A 135 -17.65 -5.61 0.15
C ASN A 135 -17.65 -4.29 0.96
N TYR A 136 -17.47 -3.17 0.27
CA TYR A 136 -17.63 -1.84 0.87
C TYR A 136 -19.11 -1.57 1.13
N PHE A 137 -19.41 -1.11 2.35
CA PHE A 137 -20.77 -0.90 2.82
C PHE A 137 -21.16 0.58 2.75
N THR A 138 -22.19 0.89 1.96
CA THR A 138 -22.94 2.14 2.03
C THR A 138 -24.41 1.84 2.25
N SER A 139 -25.06 2.57 3.15
CA SER A 139 -26.51 2.45 3.34
C SER A 139 -27.24 3.13 2.16
N GLY A 140 -27.64 2.36 1.16
CA GLY A 140 -28.59 2.76 0.13
C GLY A 140 -29.86 1.89 0.20
N ALA A 141 -30.98 2.39 -0.34
CA ALA A 141 -32.34 1.81 -0.20
C ALA A 141 -32.51 0.35 -0.67
N SER A 142 -31.48 -0.26 -1.27
CA SER A 142 -31.43 -1.65 -1.74
C SER A 142 -30.16 -2.42 -1.31
N GLY A 143 -29.30 -1.84 -0.45
CA GLY A 143 -28.15 -2.57 0.12
C GLY A 143 -27.09 -3.04 -0.89
N PHE A 144 -26.88 -2.32 -2.00
CA PHE A 144 -25.84 -2.70 -2.97
C PHE A 144 -24.45 -2.56 -2.38
N PHE A 145 -23.87 -3.68 -1.94
CA PHE A 145 -22.47 -3.72 -1.55
C PHE A 145 -21.60 -3.67 -2.80
N THR A 146 -20.67 -2.72 -2.84
CA THR A 146 -19.75 -2.60 -3.96
C THR A 146 -18.48 -3.36 -3.64
N ASN A 147 -18.09 -4.27 -4.54
CA ASN A 147 -16.75 -4.81 -4.51
C ASN A 147 -15.76 -3.71 -4.93
N VAL A 148 -14.91 -3.25 -4.01
CA VAL A 148 -13.90 -2.21 -4.30
C VAL A 148 -12.90 -2.70 -5.35
N ASN A 149 -12.65 -4.01 -5.41
CA ASN A 149 -11.77 -4.64 -6.38
C ASN A 149 -12.40 -4.77 -7.78
N ARG A 150 -13.41 -3.95 -8.10
CA ARG A 150 -14.06 -3.83 -9.42
C ARG A 150 -14.23 -2.38 -9.86
N VAL A 151 -13.62 -1.44 -9.15
CA VAL A 151 -13.80 -0.01 -9.41
C VAL A 151 -12.50 0.78 -9.51
N PHE A 152 -11.32 0.16 -9.39
CA PHE A 152 -10.05 0.86 -9.66
C PHE A 152 -9.95 1.28 -11.14
N PRO A 153 -9.32 2.42 -11.46
CA PRO A 153 -8.62 3.37 -10.58
C PRO A 153 -9.54 4.36 -9.84
N GLY A 154 -10.86 4.12 -9.83
CA GLY A 154 -11.83 4.94 -9.12
C GLY A 154 -12.42 6.07 -9.95
N THR A 155 -13.07 7.01 -9.28
CA THR A 155 -13.63 8.23 -9.88
C THR A 155 -13.42 9.39 -8.93
N ALA A 156 -12.92 10.52 -9.45
CA ALA A 156 -12.71 11.73 -8.67
C ALA A 156 -14.04 12.32 -8.16
N ALA A 157 -14.00 13.05 -7.05
CA ALA A 157 -15.19 13.73 -6.54
C ALA A 157 -15.75 14.77 -7.54
N SER A 158 -14.87 15.48 -8.28
CA SER A 158 -15.24 16.43 -9.33
C SER A 158 -16.06 15.79 -10.46
N ASP A 159 -15.86 14.48 -10.67
CA ASP A 159 -16.49 13.72 -11.74
C ASP A 159 -17.67 12.88 -11.22
N GLY A 160 -18.12 13.15 -9.98
CA GLY A 160 -19.23 12.45 -9.33
C GLY A 160 -18.86 11.16 -8.61
N GLY A 161 -17.57 10.90 -8.39
CA GLY A 161 -17.09 9.79 -7.57
C GLY A 161 -17.51 9.92 -6.11
N SER A 162 -17.96 8.82 -5.51
CA SER A 162 -18.35 8.75 -4.10
C SER A 162 -18.13 7.36 -3.52
N GLY A 163 -18.07 7.28 -2.18
CA GLY A 163 -17.91 6.04 -1.42
C GLY A 163 -16.77 5.16 -1.96
N PRO A 164 -17.04 3.93 -2.43
CA PRO A 164 -16.00 3.00 -2.90
C PRO A 164 -15.23 3.49 -4.14
N ARG A 165 -15.86 4.27 -5.04
CA ARG A 165 -15.17 4.80 -6.24
C ARG A 165 -14.21 5.93 -5.87
N LEU A 166 -14.62 6.80 -4.95
CA LEU A 166 -13.76 7.88 -4.44
C LEU A 166 -12.62 7.32 -3.59
N LEU A 167 -12.91 6.29 -2.76
CA LEU A 167 -11.90 5.56 -2.01
C LEU A 167 -10.81 5.00 -2.93
N ALA A 168 -11.20 4.27 -3.99
CA ALA A 168 -10.27 3.71 -4.96
C ALA A 168 -9.45 4.81 -5.66
N TYR A 169 -10.10 5.93 -6.02
CA TYR A 169 -9.45 7.09 -6.63
C TYR A 169 -8.39 7.70 -5.72
N ASN A 170 -8.72 7.95 -4.46
CA ASN A 170 -7.78 8.56 -3.52
C ASN A 170 -6.63 7.60 -3.18
N ILE A 171 -6.86 6.29 -3.06
CA ILE A 171 -5.74 5.35 -2.91
C ILE A 171 -4.83 5.37 -4.14
N TRP A 172 -5.42 5.31 -5.34
CA TRP A 172 -4.67 5.26 -6.59
C TRP A 172 -3.81 6.49 -6.83
N ASN A 173 -4.38 7.67 -6.58
CA ASN A 173 -3.71 8.94 -6.83
C ASN A 173 -2.86 9.37 -5.63
N ASP A 174 -3.38 9.27 -4.40
CA ASP A 174 -2.76 9.87 -3.22
C ASP A 174 -1.83 8.91 -2.47
N ILE A 175 -1.91 7.59 -2.66
CA ILE A 175 -0.90 6.64 -2.14
C ILE A 175 0.05 6.18 -3.23
N TRP A 176 -0.50 5.69 -4.35
CA TRP A 176 0.33 5.14 -5.43
C TRP A 176 0.84 6.20 -6.41
N GLY A 177 0.44 7.47 -6.24
CA GLY A 177 0.93 8.59 -7.04
C GLY A 177 0.51 8.52 -8.49
N ASN A 178 -0.65 7.91 -8.80
CA ASN A 178 -1.03 7.52 -10.16
C ASN A 178 0.12 6.74 -10.83
N THR A 179 0.53 5.66 -10.16
CA THR A 179 1.68 4.76 -10.45
C THR A 179 3.08 5.34 -10.33
N SER A 180 3.28 6.64 -10.11
CA SER A 180 4.65 7.23 -10.03
C SER A 180 5.48 6.75 -8.81
N GLN A 181 4.83 6.14 -7.82
CA GLN A 181 5.46 5.68 -6.59
C GLN A 181 5.53 4.15 -6.45
N VAL A 182 5.21 3.40 -7.51
CA VAL A 182 5.18 1.93 -7.48
C VAL A 182 5.82 1.37 -8.75
N ASP A 183 6.82 0.50 -8.58
CA ASP A 183 7.42 -0.28 -9.67
C ASP A 183 6.79 -1.68 -9.78
N VAL A 184 6.33 -2.25 -8.65
CA VAL A 184 5.73 -3.59 -8.57
C VAL A 184 4.64 -3.62 -7.52
N GLY A 185 3.50 -4.26 -7.83
CA GLY A 185 2.39 -4.48 -6.91
C GLY A 185 2.23 -5.94 -6.47
N ILE A 186 1.85 -6.15 -5.21
CA ILE A 186 1.38 -7.43 -4.70
C ILE A 186 0.09 -7.15 -3.92
N ASP A 187 -1.03 -7.70 -4.41
CA ASP A 187 -2.32 -7.59 -3.74
C ASP A 187 -2.67 -8.92 -3.06
N LEU A 188 -2.81 -8.88 -1.74
CA LEU A 188 -2.93 -10.06 -0.88
C LEU A 188 -4.39 -10.32 -0.50
N HIS A 189 -4.89 -11.47 -0.92
CA HIS A 189 -6.26 -11.93 -0.77
C HIS A 189 -6.37 -13.23 0.03
N THR A 190 -7.61 -13.58 0.29
CA THR A 190 -8.08 -14.88 0.76
C THR A 190 -9.39 -15.15 0.00
N PRO A 191 -9.76 -16.41 -0.30
CA PRO A 191 -11.00 -16.69 -1.01
C PRO A 191 -12.22 -16.10 -0.27
N SER A 192 -13.32 -15.96 -1.01
CA SER A 192 -14.59 -15.49 -0.44
C SER A 192 -15.05 -16.34 0.75
N SER A 193 -15.78 -15.72 1.69
CA SER A 193 -16.40 -16.42 2.83
C SER A 193 -17.02 -17.77 2.45
N GLY A 194 -16.54 -18.84 3.09
CA GLY A 194 -16.94 -20.23 2.81
C GLY A 194 -15.95 -21.01 1.93
N GLY A 195 -15.02 -20.34 1.27
CA GLY A 195 -13.89 -20.96 0.57
C GLY A 195 -12.69 -21.18 1.48
N ASP A 196 -11.98 -22.28 1.26
CA ASP A 196 -10.68 -22.59 1.84
C ASP A 196 -9.77 -23.07 0.71
N THR A 197 -8.62 -22.41 0.55
CA THR A 197 -7.72 -22.65 -0.59
C THR A 197 -6.28 -22.79 -0.15
N SER A 198 -5.49 -23.47 -0.98
CA SER A 198 -4.04 -23.55 -0.87
C SER A 198 -3.38 -22.18 -1.10
N LEU A 199 -2.04 -22.11 -1.21
CA LEU A 199 -1.41 -20.90 -1.73
C LEU A 199 -1.58 -20.87 -3.24
N TRP A 200 -2.18 -19.82 -3.79
CA TRP A 200 -2.34 -19.70 -5.25
C TRP A 200 -2.30 -18.25 -5.70
N CYS A 201 -2.24 -18.03 -7.01
CA CYS A 201 -2.28 -16.70 -7.59
C CYS A 201 -2.98 -16.65 -8.94
N TYR A 202 -3.41 -15.44 -9.27
CA TYR A 202 -3.71 -15.01 -10.63
C TYR A 202 -2.45 -14.36 -11.20
N ALA A 203 -2.12 -14.66 -12.46
CA ALA A 203 -0.94 -14.10 -13.09
C ALA A 203 -1.13 -13.95 -14.61
N ASP A 204 -0.98 -12.72 -15.09
CA ASP A 204 -0.94 -12.43 -16.52
C ASP A 204 0.44 -12.73 -17.14
N PHE A 205 0.58 -13.93 -17.69
CA PHE A 205 1.83 -14.39 -18.32
C PHE A 205 2.19 -13.67 -19.62
N ARG A 206 1.35 -12.76 -20.12
CA ARG A 206 1.75 -11.84 -21.21
C ARG A 206 2.85 -10.88 -20.76
N LEU A 207 3.01 -10.68 -19.45
CA LEU A 207 4.03 -9.83 -18.85
C LEU A 207 5.14 -10.67 -18.20
N PRO A 208 6.39 -10.59 -18.69
CA PRO A 208 7.49 -11.43 -18.19
C PRO A 208 7.78 -11.29 -16.69
N TYR A 209 7.61 -10.09 -16.12
CA TYR A 209 7.85 -9.89 -14.69
C TYR A 209 6.72 -10.45 -13.81
N VAL A 210 5.48 -10.52 -14.31
CA VAL A 210 4.37 -11.17 -13.60
C VAL A 210 4.58 -12.70 -13.58
N GLU A 211 5.06 -13.30 -14.67
CA GLU A 211 5.52 -14.69 -14.67
C GLU A 211 6.64 -14.92 -13.62
N ARG A 212 7.60 -13.99 -13.51
CA ARG A 212 8.66 -14.06 -12.50
C ARG A 212 8.10 -14.01 -11.08
N LEU A 213 7.15 -13.12 -10.80
CA LEU A 213 6.46 -13.05 -9.51
C LEU A 213 5.76 -14.37 -9.16
N ALA A 214 5.05 -14.98 -10.12
CA ALA A 214 4.41 -16.27 -9.92
C ALA A 214 5.42 -17.39 -9.59
N LYS A 215 6.60 -17.39 -10.22
CA LYS A 215 7.68 -18.33 -9.90
C LYS A 215 8.29 -18.08 -8.51
N LEU A 216 8.47 -16.82 -8.12
CA LEU A 216 8.95 -16.44 -6.78
C LEU A 216 7.95 -16.83 -5.69
N LEU A 217 6.65 -16.77 -5.98
CA LEU A 217 5.59 -17.17 -5.04
C LEU A 217 5.67 -18.65 -4.68
N GLN A 218 6.02 -19.51 -5.63
CA GLN A 218 5.97 -20.97 -5.48
C GLN A 218 4.56 -21.43 -5.02
N PRO A 219 3.50 -21.09 -5.77
CA PRO A 219 2.13 -21.43 -5.42
C PRO A 219 1.86 -22.93 -5.62
N ASP A 220 0.87 -23.44 -4.91
CA ASP A 220 0.34 -24.79 -5.10
C ASP A 220 -0.56 -24.87 -6.34
N THR A 221 -1.18 -23.74 -6.72
CA THR A 221 -2.01 -23.61 -7.91
C THR A 221 -1.77 -22.27 -8.59
N LEU A 222 -1.71 -22.27 -9.91
CA LEU A 222 -1.50 -21.07 -10.71
C LEU A 222 -2.68 -20.92 -11.68
N LYS A 223 -3.34 -19.78 -11.63
CA LYS A 223 -4.33 -19.39 -12.64
C LYS A 223 -3.69 -18.38 -13.59
N ILE A 224 -3.53 -18.78 -14.85
CA ILE A 224 -3.03 -17.90 -15.92
C ILE A 224 -4.25 -17.31 -16.62
N ASP A 225 -4.44 -16.01 -16.49
CA ASP A 225 -5.58 -15.31 -17.07
C ASP A 225 -5.25 -13.81 -17.27
N PRO A 226 -6.02 -13.09 -18.11
CA PRO A 226 -5.72 -11.70 -18.43
C PRO A 226 -6.12 -10.71 -17.32
N GLY A 227 -6.64 -11.17 -16.19
CA GLY A 227 -7.10 -10.34 -15.09
C GLY A 227 -8.59 -9.99 -15.13
N GLU A 228 -9.05 -9.36 -14.05
CA GLU A 228 -10.43 -8.90 -13.84
C GLU A 228 -10.47 -7.37 -13.85
N PRO A 229 -11.22 -6.73 -14.77
CA PRO A 229 -11.27 -5.27 -14.86
C PRO A 229 -11.66 -4.59 -13.55
N GLY A 230 -10.93 -3.52 -13.24
CA GLY A 230 -11.13 -2.71 -12.04
C GLY A 230 -10.61 -3.34 -10.74
N SER A 231 -9.92 -4.48 -10.81
CA SER A 231 -9.12 -4.99 -9.70
C SER A 231 -7.80 -4.24 -9.56
N ILE A 232 -7.23 -4.18 -8.35
CA ILE A 232 -5.93 -3.52 -8.12
C ILE A 232 -4.87 -4.10 -9.06
N GLU A 233 -4.76 -5.43 -9.14
CA GLU A 233 -3.79 -6.12 -9.98
C GLU A 233 -3.94 -5.73 -11.46
N THR A 234 -5.15 -5.90 -12.02
CA THR A 234 -5.39 -5.63 -13.43
C THR A 234 -5.23 -4.14 -13.75
N THR A 235 -5.65 -3.24 -12.87
CA THR A 235 -5.43 -1.80 -13.05
C THR A 235 -3.94 -1.45 -13.03
N PHE A 236 -3.13 -2.02 -12.15
CA PHE A 236 -1.66 -1.85 -12.23
C PHE A 236 -1.09 -2.34 -13.57
N ILE A 237 -1.51 -3.53 -14.01
CA ILE A 237 -1.08 -4.14 -15.29
C ILE A 237 -1.46 -3.25 -16.49
N ASP A 238 -2.68 -2.71 -16.50
CA ASP A 238 -3.16 -1.81 -17.55
C ASP A 238 -2.28 -0.56 -17.65
N TYR A 239 -1.85 -0.04 -16.50
CA TYR A 239 -0.92 1.09 -16.34
C TYR A 239 0.57 0.69 -16.37
N LYS A 240 0.89 -0.52 -16.85
CA LYS A 240 2.26 -1.02 -17.10
C LYS A 240 3.10 -1.23 -15.85
N ILE A 241 2.47 -1.37 -14.69
CA ILE A 241 3.11 -1.81 -13.45
C ILE A 241 2.85 -3.31 -13.30
N PRO A 242 3.88 -4.18 -13.29
CA PRO A 242 3.68 -5.60 -13.04
C PRO A 242 3.10 -5.79 -11.63
N SER A 243 2.01 -6.55 -11.55
CA SER A 243 1.31 -6.85 -10.30
C SER A 243 0.84 -8.30 -10.28
N ILE A 244 0.63 -8.84 -9.08
CA ILE A 244 0.12 -10.20 -8.88
C ILE A 244 -0.90 -10.22 -7.75
N THR A 245 -2.00 -10.96 -7.94
CA THR A 245 -2.94 -11.29 -6.88
C THR A 245 -2.51 -12.60 -6.22
N VAL A 246 -2.27 -12.58 -4.91
CA VAL A 246 -1.96 -13.78 -4.12
C VAL A 246 -3.15 -14.16 -3.27
N GLU A 247 -3.53 -15.42 -3.28
CA GLU A 247 -4.67 -15.96 -2.55
C GLU A 247 -4.19 -17.02 -1.56
N MET A 248 -4.70 -16.97 -0.32
CA MET A 248 -4.25 -17.89 0.72
C MET A 248 -5.33 -18.23 1.75
N GLY A 249 -5.52 -19.52 2.01
CA GLY A 249 -6.24 -20.04 3.18
C GLY A 249 -7.74 -19.84 3.12
N GLN A 250 -8.36 -19.72 4.30
CA GLN A 250 -9.80 -19.55 4.48
C GLN A 250 -10.13 -18.13 4.95
N ALA A 251 -11.24 -17.57 4.45
CA ALA A 251 -11.75 -16.28 4.92
C ALA A 251 -11.94 -16.28 6.44
N LYS A 252 -11.64 -15.15 7.09
CA LYS A 252 -11.85 -14.93 8.54
C LYS A 252 -11.04 -15.86 9.46
N VAL A 253 -10.13 -16.66 8.93
CA VAL A 253 -9.29 -17.58 9.70
C VAL A 253 -7.82 -17.25 9.46
N TRP A 254 -7.06 -17.13 10.54
CA TRP A 254 -5.61 -16.99 10.47
C TRP A 254 -4.97 -18.34 10.12
N ASN A 255 -4.28 -18.40 8.98
CA ASN A 255 -3.53 -19.57 8.55
C ASN A 255 -2.02 -19.28 8.63
N ASN A 256 -1.39 -19.61 9.76
CA ASN A 256 0.02 -19.31 10.00
C ASN A 256 0.95 -19.89 8.92
N SER A 257 0.71 -21.13 8.48
CA SER A 257 1.58 -21.78 7.49
C SER A 257 1.56 -21.06 6.14
N LEU A 258 0.38 -20.62 5.68
CA LEU A 258 0.28 -19.88 4.42
C LEU A 258 0.76 -18.43 4.55
N ILE A 259 0.54 -17.80 5.71
CA ILE A 259 1.15 -16.50 6.03
C ILE A 259 2.67 -16.60 6.00
N ASP A 260 3.27 -17.63 6.61
CA ASP A 260 4.72 -17.86 6.60
C ASP A 260 5.25 -17.98 5.17
N ARG A 261 4.64 -18.85 4.35
CA ARG A 261 5.02 -19.02 2.93
C ARG A 261 4.92 -17.71 2.13
N THR A 262 3.92 -16.89 2.43
CA THR A 262 3.71 -15.62 1.73
C THR A 262 4.71 -14.56 2.19
N VAL A 263 5.07 -14.54 3.47
CA VAL A 263 6.19 -13.71 3.97
C VAL A 263 7.50 -14.10 3.29
N ASP A 264 7.77 -15.40 3.14
CA ASP A 264 8.96 -15.87 2.42
C ASP A 264 8.93 -15.46 0.94
N PHE A 265 7.75 -15.49 0.30
CA PHE A 265 7.57 -14.96 -1.05
C PHE A 265 7.92 -13.49 -1.14
N VAL A 266 7.36 -12.64 -0.27
CA VAL A 266 7.67 -11.20 -0.29
C VAL A 266 9.15 -10.96 -0.05
N ASN A 267 9.80 -11.71 0.86
CA ASN A 267 11.25 -11.63 1.06
C ASN A 267 12.04 -11.98 -0.22
N ARG A 268 11.63 -13.01 -0.96
CA ARG A 268 12.23 -13.32 -2.27
C ARG A 268 12.05 -12.20 -3.28
N VAL A 269 10.88 -11.54 -3.30
CA VAL A 269 10.64 -10.36 -4.17
C VAL A 269 11.50 -9.16 -3.75
N LEU A 270 11.68 -8.92 -2.46
CA LEU A 270 12.56 -7.85 -1.97
C LEU A 270 14.01 -8.06 -2.43
N VAL A 271 14.50 -9.31 -2.37
CA VAL A 271 15.83 -9.68 -2.91
C VAL A 271 15.86 -9.50 -4.43
N ASP A 272 14.82 -9.97 -5.12
CA ASP A 272 14.71 -9.90 -6.58
C ASP A 272 14.78 -8.46 -7.11
N LEU A 273 14.11 -7.55 -6.41
CA LEU A 273 14.11 -6.12 -6.69
C LEU A 273 15.36 -5.39 -6.22
N SER A 274 16.31 -6.11 -5.60
CA SER A 274 17.50 -5.54 -4.96
C SER A 274 17.17 -4.47 -3.91
N ILE A 275 15.99 -4.57 -3.28
CA ILE A 275 15.59 -3.70 -2.16
C ILE A 275 16.33 -4.11 -0.89
N VAL A 276 16.46 -5.42 -0.67
CA VAL A 276 17.33 -6.01 0.36
C VAL A 276 18.50 -6.74 -0.32
N PRO A 277 19.66 -6.86 0.35
CA PRO A 277 20.76 -7.69 -0.13
C PRO A 277 20.34 -9.16 -0.30
N SER A 278 20.94 -9.84 -1.28
CA SER A 278 20.76 -11.28 -1.56
C SER A 278 21.46 -12.19 -0.57
#